data_AF-A3ZRU7-F1
#
_entry.id   AF-A3ZRU7-F1
#
_cell.length_a   1.000
_cell.length_b   1.000
_cell.length_c   1.000
_cell.angle_alpha   90.00
_cell.angle_beta   90.00
_cell.angle_gamma   90.00
#
_symmetry.space_group_name_H-M   'P 1'
#
loop_
_entity.id
_entity.type
_entity.pdbx_description
1 polymer ?
#
loop_
_entity_poly.entity_id
_entity_poly.type
_entity_poly.pdbx_seq_one_letter_code
_entity_poly.pdbx_strand_id
1 'polypeptide(L)'
;MREAAVILKIWKQTILTQPPGTTMASDETIIVPEMNPFASPMADVSVSVAETGYRVRGNKLEARTPIQLPHVCIHCGDDAGEGRRFDRKIYWTPPWIFLLLLAGPIFVVIGSMLVRKPLQIDYALCPNCNGRRKTKIAIVSLIWLALLGCTISAIAWESAVLAGVCLLLFLAGIVGLIICGEHFKATSHTAGVFQIAGAKAPFLEHPIVQRQSLDSSDSF
;
A
#
# COMPACT_ATOMS: atom_id res chain seq x y z
N MET A 1 -24.00 -26.46 -47.19
CA MET A 1 -23.15 -27.66 -47.39
C MET A 1 -21.72 -27.48 -46.87
N ARG A 2 -21.52 -26.99 -45.63
CA ARG A 2 -20.19 -26.92 -44.98
C ARG A 2 -20.17 -27.45 -43.53
N GLU A 3 -21.30 -27.90 -43.00
CA GLU A 3 -21.40 -28.37 -41.62
C GLU A 3 -21.35 -29.90 -41.46
N ALA A 4 -21.50 -30.67 -42.55
CA ALA A 4 -21.44 -32.13 -42.51
C ALA A 4 -20.01 -32.71 -42.36
N ALA A 5 -18.96 -31.89 -42.52
CA ALA A 5 -17.57 -32.35 -42.56
C ALA A 5 -16.88 -32.38 -41.19
N VAL A 6 -17.40 -31.69 -40.17
CA VAL A 6 -16.75 -31.60 -38.85
C VAL A 6 -17.18 -32.75 -37.92
N ILE A 7 -18.40 -33.25 -38.05
CA ILE A 7 -18.94 -34.34 -37.21
C ILE A 7 -18.28 -35.69 -37.55
N LEU A 8 -17.85 -35.88 -38.80
CA LEU A 8 -17.16 -37.10 -39.26
C LEU A 8 -15.72 -37.25 -38.73
N LYS A 9 -15.12 -36.18 -38.19
CA LYS A 9 -13.76 -36.22 -37.63
C LYS A 9 -13.74 -36.65 -36.16
N ILE A 10 -14.84 -36.46 -35.44
CA ILE A 10 -14.97 -36.81 -33.99
C ILE A 10 -15.28 -38.31 -33.81
N TRP A 11 -15.89 -38.96 -34.80
CA TRP A 11 -16.29 -40.37 -34.71
C TRP A 11 -15.19 -41.40 -35.02
N LYS A 12 -14.02 -40.97 -35.55
CA LYS A 12 -12.97 -41.89 -36.00
C LYS A 12 -11.88 -42.21 -34.96
N GLN A 13 -11.98 -41.65 -33.75
CA GLN A 13 -11.00 -41.87 -32.67
C GLN A 13 -11.55 -42.69 -31.48
N THR A 14 -12.81 -43.14 -31.53
CA THR A 14 -13.49 -43.80 -30.39
C THR A 14 -13.58 -45.33 -30.52
N ILE A 15 -12.96 -45.97 -31.53
CA ILE A 15 -13.09 -47.42 -31.73
C ILE A 15 -11.72 -47.99 -32.08
N LEU A 16 -11.40 -49.16 -31.48
CA LEU A 16 -10.15 -49.94 -31.51
C LEU A 16 -9.20 -49.52 -30.36
N THR A 17 -9.04 -50.24 -29.24
CA THR A 17 -8.81 -51.70 -29.10
C THR A 17 -8.90 -52.18 -27.63
N GLN A 18 -9.86 -53.09 -27.35
CA GLN A 18 -9.79 -54.36 -26.56
C GLN A 18 -9.33 -54.39 -25.07
N PRO A 19 -9.47 -55.53 -24.32
CA PRO A 19 -10.61 -56.46 -24.13
C PRO A 19 -10.83 -56.81 -22.61
N PRO A 20 -11.77 -57.71 -22.23
CA PRO A 20 -12.14 -57.96 -20.83
C PRO A 20 -11.26 -59.03 -20.17
N GLY A 21 -10.76 -58.73 -18.97
CA GLY A 21 -9.99 -59.65 -18.13
C GLY A 21 -10.59 -59.75 -16.73
N THR A 22 -11.27 -60.87 -16.46
CA THR A 22 -11.73 -61.28 -15.13
C THR A 22 -10.68 -62.19 -14.50
N THR A 23 -10.09 -61.81 -13.36
CA THR A 23 -9.52 -62.70 -12.31
C THR A 23 -9.35 -61.86 -11.03
N MET A 24 -10.22 -62.04 -10.03
CA MET A 24 -9.96 -62.80 -8.80
C MET A 24 -8.94 -62.17 -7.82
N ALA A 25 -9.48 -61.79 -6.66
CA ALA A 25 -8.93 -62.01 -5.31
C ALA A 25 -7.69 -61.21 -4.81
N SER A 26 -7.82 -60.77 -3.54
CA SER A 26 -6.82 -60.20 -2.62
C SER A 26 -6.22 -58.86 -3.09
N ASP A 27 -6.25 -57.78 -2.33
CA ASP A 27 -5.77 -57.66 -0.96
C ASP A 27 -6.20 -56.27 -0.47
N GLU A 28 -7.01 -56.23 0.59
CA GLU A 28 -7.43 -54.98 1.22
C GLU A 28 -6.23 -54.47 2.04
N THR A 29 -5.29 -53.82 1.35
CA THR A 29 -4.17 -53.15 1.99
C THR A 29 -4.71 -51.94 2.72
N ILE A 30 -4.97 -52.14 4.01
CA ILE A 30 -5.12 -51.09 5.00
C ILE A 30 -3.84 -50.24 4.92
N ILE A 31 -3.91 -49.08 4.27
CA ILE A 31 -2.87 -48.05 4.33
C ILE A 31 -2.90 -47.52 5.76
N VAL A 32 -2.10 -48.12 6.64
CA VAL A 32 -1.76 -47.50 7.91
C VAL A 32 -0.99 -46.23 7.53
N PRO A 33 -1.45 -45.02 7.90
CA PRO A 33 -0.66 -43.82 7.66
C PRO A 33 0.69 -44.04 8.33
N GLU A 34 1.76 -44.04 7.53
CA GLU A 34 3.13 -44.17 8.03
C GLU A 34 3.37 -43.00 8.98
N MET A 35 3.28 -43.29 10.27
CA MET A 35 3.40 -42.33 11.34
C MET A 35 4.86 -41.94 11.42
N ASN A 36 5.24 -40.90 10.68
CA ASN A 36 6.61 -40.41 10.60
C ASN A 36 7.13 -40.09 12.01
N PRO A 37 8.05 -40.90 12.58
CA PRO A 37 8.57 -40.71 13.94
C PRO A 37 9.45 -39.45 14.06
N PHE A 38 9.83 -38.87 12.92
CA PHE A 38 10.58 -37.63 12.81
C PHE A 38 9.70 -36.42 12.45
N ALA A 39 8.37 -36.57 12.44
CA ALA A 39 7.50 -35.41 12.41
C ALA A 39 7.77 -34.61 13.70
N SER A 40 8.47 -33.48 13.56
CA SER A 40 8.69 -32.59 14.70
C SER A 40 7.33 -32.28 15.31
N PRO A 41 7.19 -32.37 16.65
CA PRO A 41 5.99 -31.85 17.29
C PRO A 41 5.83 -30.43 16.77
N MET A 42 4.67 -30.13 16.19
CA MET A 42 4.35 -28.76 15.80
C MET A 42 4.42 -27.97 17.09
N ALA A 43 5.58 -27.37 17.36
CA ALA A 43 5.69 -26.33 18.34
C ALA A 43 4.63 -25.34 17.90
N ASP A 44 3.68 -25.07 18.79
CA ASP A 44 2.70 -24.03 18.65
C ASP A 44 3.47 -22.71 18.66
N VAL A 45 4.17 -22.43 17.56
CA VAL A 45 4.68 -21.13 17.24
C VAL A 45 3.41 -20.37 16.95
N SER A 46 2.86 -19.77 18.00
CA SER A 46 1.92 -18.68 17.87
C SER A 46 2.67 -17.57 17.14
N VAL A 47 2.79 -17.71 15.82
CA VAL A 47 3.01 -16.59 14.94
C VAL A 47 1.80 -15.73 15.24
N SER A 48 1.99 -14.68 16.04
CA SER A 48 1.03 -13.59 16.10
C SER A 48 1.02 -13.02 14.69
N VAL A 49 0.23 -13.64 13.80
CA VAL A 49 -0.20 -13.05 12.56
C VAL A 49 -0.93 -11.81 13.06
N ALA A 50 -0.22 -10.69 13.10
CA ALA A 50 -0.85 -9.41 13.37
C ALA A 50 -2.04 -9.37 12.41
N GLU A 51 -3.26 -9.24 12.92
CA GLU A 51 -4.46 -9.18 12.10
C GLU A 51 -4.30 -7.97 11.17
N THR A 52 -3.75 -8.22 9.99
CA THR A 52 -3.48 -7.24 8.94
C THR A 52 -4.80 -7.03 8.20
N GLY A 53 -5.76 -6.45 8.92
CA GLY A 53 -7.08 -6.13 8.40
C GLY A 53 -7.18 -4.68 7.96
N TYR A 54 -7.83 -4.44 6.81
CA TYR A 54 -8.22 -3.09 6.41
C TYR A 54 -9.61 -3.13 5.77
N ARG A 55 -10.47 -2.19 6.15
CA ARG A 55 -11.81 -2.02 5.62
C ARG A 55 -11.87 -0.82 4.68
N VAL A 56 -12.49 -0.98 3.52
CA VAL A 56 -12.74 0.14 2.61
C VAL A 56 -14.06 0.80 3.01
N ARG A 57 -14.03 2.11 3.32
CA ARG A 57 -15.19 2.92 3.70
C ARG A 57 -15.26 4.15 2.78
N GLY A 58 -15.96 4.01 1.66
CA GLY A 58 -16.04 5.05 0.63
C GLY A 58 -14.65 5.33 0.03
N ASN A 59 -14.19 6.59 0.10
CA ASN A 59 -12.88 7.01 -0.41
C ASN A 59 -11.75 6.96 0.66
N LYS A 60 -11.95 6.19 1.73
CA LYS A 60 -11.01 6.08 2.86
C LYS A 60 -10.79 4.62 3.24
N LEU A 61 -9.60 4.33 3.75
CA LEU A 61 -9.22 3.02 4.28
C LEU A 61 -9.22 3.08 5.81
N GLU A 62 -9.91 2.16 6.45
CA GLU A 62 -9.90 1.98 7.90
C GLU A 62 -9.03 0.78 8.24
N ALA A 63 -7.96 0.96 9.02
CA ALA A 63 -7.05 -0.13 9.32
C ALA A 63 -6.41 -0.01 10.71
N ARG A 64 -5.96 -1.14 11.25
CA ARG A 64 -5.12 -1.18 12.46
C ARG A 64 -3.65 -1.30 12.05
N THR A 65 -2.75 -0.86 12.92
CA THR A 65 -1.29 -0.98 12.70
C THR A 65 -0.82 -2.37 13.14
N PRO A 66 0.05 -3.07 12.39
CA PRO A 66 0.57 -2.75 11.05
C PRO A 66 -0.40 -3.14 9.92
N ILE A 67 -0.43 -2.37 8.82
CA ILE A 67 -1.22 -2.71 7.63
C ILE A 67 -0.30 -3.08 6.46
N GLN A 68 -0.61 -4.20 5.82
CA GLN A 68 -0.02 -4.62 4.55
C GLN A 68 -1.08 -4.54 3.45
N LEU A 69 -0.87 -3.62 2.49
CA LEU A 69 -1.76 -3.52 1.34
C LEU A 69 -1.36 -4.56 0.28
N PRO A 70 -2.33 -5.02 -0.54
CA PRO A 70 -2.04 -5.96 -1.61
C PRO A 70 -1.08 -5.36 -2.63
N HIS A 71 -0.50 -6.22 -3.46
CA HIS A 71 0.47 -5.86 -4.49
C HIS A 71 -0.18 -5.16 -5.71
N VAL A 72 -0.96 -4.12 -5.45
CA VAL A 72 -1.69 -3.33 -6.43
C VAL A 72 -1.27 -1.87 -6.27
N CYS A 73 -1.09 -1.16 -7.37
CA CYS A 73 -0.67 0.23 -7.32
C CYS A 73 -1.76 1.12 -6.73
N ILE A 74 -1.42 1.83 -5.66
CA ILE A 74 -2.37 2.69 -4.95
C ILE A 74 -2.95 3.88 -5.76
N HIS A 75 -2.25 4.30 -6.82
CA HIS A 75 -2.65 5.44 -7.62
C HIS A 75 -3.45 5.08 -8.87
N CYS A 76 -3.04 4.06 -9.61
CA CYS A 76 -3.71 3.66 -10.85
C CYS A 76 -4.61 2.44 -10.68
N GLY A 77 -4.44 1.64 -9.62
CA GLY A 77 -5.17 0.39 -9.45
C GLY A 77 -4.61 -0.78 -10.29
N ASP A 78 -3.60 -0.55 -11.11
CA ASP A 78 -2.95 -1.63 -11.89
C ASP A 78 -2.12 -2.54 -10.98
N ASP A 79 -1.89 -3.78 -11.42
CA ASP A 79 -0.95 -4.68 -10.75
C ASP A 79 0.43 -4.00 -10.62
N ALA A 80 0.99 -4.04 -9.41
CA ALA A 80 2.29 -3.46 -9.21
C ALA A 80 3.40 -4.24 -9.94
N GLY A 81 3.22 -5.52 -10.31
CA GLY A 81 4.16 -6.28 -11.17
C GLY A 81 5.64 -6.19 -10.71
N GLU A 82 6.53 -5.67 -11.55
CA GLU A 82 7.94 -5.36 -11.20
C GLU A 82 8.11 -4.09 -10.33
N GLY A 83 7.00 -3.61 -9.77
CA GLY A 83 6.90 -2.41 -8.96
C GLY A 83 7.62 -2.54 -7.63
N ARG A 84 7.83 -1.39 -6.98
CA ARG A 84 8.52 -1.33 -5.69
C ARG A 84 7.52 -1.26 -4.54
N ARG A 85 7.72 -2.10 -3.52
CA ARG A 85 7.07 -1.96 -2.21
C ARG A 85 7.72 -0.88 -1.37
N PHE A 86 6.89 -0.13 -0.67
CA PHE A 86 7.28 0.96 0.19
C PHE A 86 6.71 0.74 1.58
N ASP A 87 7.59 0.38 2.51
CA ASP A 87 7.29 0.46 3.93
C ASP A 87 7.46 1.91 4.40
N ARG A 88 6.39 2.49 4.93
CA ARG A 88 6.34 3.86 5.44
C ARG A 88 5.62 3.91 6.77
N LYS A 89 6.24 4.62 7.71
CA LYS A 89 5.66 4.98 9.00
C LYS A 89 5.06 6.38 8.90
N ILE A 90 3.75 6.46 8.95
CA ILE A 90 2.96 7.70 8.98
C ILE A 90 2.59 8.00 10.43
N TYR A 91 2.51 9.27 10.80
CA TYR A 91 2.09 9.68 12.13
C TYR A 91 0.77 10.41 12.05
N TRP A 92 -0.21 9.96 12.83
CA TRP A 92 -1.41 10.74 13.04
C TRP A 92 -1.17 11.77 14.13
N THR A 93 -1.38 13.04 13.80
CA THR A 93 -1.29 14.17 14.72
C THR A 93 -2.64 14.88 14.72
N PRO A 94 -3.32 14.98 15.88
CA PRO A 94 -4.63 15.60 15.90
C PRO A 94 -4.55 17.10 15.62
N PRO A 95 -5.55 17.66 14.91
CA PRO A 95 -5.52 19.05 14.45
C PRO A 95 -5.57 20.07 15.58
N TRP A 96 -6.11 19.72 16.75
CA TRP A 96 -6.14 20.61 17.91
C TRP A 96 -4.74 20.96 18.44
N ILE A 97 -3.70 20.18 18.11
CA ILE A 97 -2.31 20.52 18.48
C ILE A 97 -1.85 21.82 17.83
N PHE A 98 -2.39 22.17 16.66
CA PHE A 98 -2.08 23.45 16.03
C PHE A 98 -2.62 24.65 16.83
N LEU A 99 -3.55 24.46 17.78
CA LEU A 99 -3.94 25.52 18.72
C LEU A 99 -2.80 25.88 19.67
N LEU A 100 -1.91 24.94 19.99
CA LEU A 100 -0.70 25.25 20.79
C LEU A 100 0.26 26.18 20.05
N LEU A 101 0.09 26.39 18.74
CA LEU A 101 0.89 27.37 17.99
C LEU A 101 0.71 28.78 18.55
N LEU A 102 -0.45 29.11 19.13
CA LEU A 102 -0.70 30.40 19.79
C LEU A 102 0.15 30.59 21.05
N ALA A 103 0.48 29.49 21.76
CA ALA A 103 1.38 29.52 22.90
C ALA A 103 2.87 29.56 22.48
N GLY A 104 3.15 29.21 21.23
CA GLY A 104 4.47 29.25 20.61
C GLY A 104 4.83 27.95 19.90
N PRO A 105 5.77 27.99 18.95
CA PRO A 105 6.14 26.84 18.12
C PRO A 105 6.72 25.68 18.94
N ILE A 106 7.38 25.96 20.07
CA ILE A 106 7.97 24.92 20.92
C ILE A 106 6.92 23.99 21.53
N PHE A 107 5.75 24.53 21.90
CA PHE A 107 4.66 23.74 22.46
C PHE A 107 4.01 22.83 21.41
N VAL A 108 3.97 23.24 20.15
CA VAL A 108 3.51 22.39 19.03
C VAL A 108 4.44 21.20 18.86
N VAL A 109 5.76 21.42 18.90
CA VAL A 109 6.74 20.33 18.78
C VAL A 109 6.56 19.34 19.93
N ILE A 110 6.54 19.81 21.18
CA ILE A 110 6.36 18.95 22.35
C ILE A 110 5.02 18.21 22.30
N GLY A 111 3.91 18.92 22.02
CA GLY A 111 2.58 18.34 21.92
C GLY A 111 2.47 17.29 20.82
N SER A 112 3.06 17.56 19.64
CA SER A 112 3.09 16.59 18.54
C SER A 112 3.88 15.33 18.92
N MET A 113 4.97 15.45 19.67
CA MET A 113 5.76 14.29 20.12
C MET A 113 5.02 13.43 21.14
N LEU A 114 4.21 14.03 22.00
CA LEU A 114 3.43 13.33 23.03
C LEU A 114 2.21 12.60 22.46
N VAL A 115 1.53 13.20 21.47
CA VAL A 115 0.23 12.71 21.00
C VAL A 115 0.33 11.92 19.69
N ARG A 116 1.43 12.04 18.94
CA ARG A 116 1.60 11.34 17.67
C ARG A 116 1.39 9.84 17.82
N LYS A 117 0.51 9.28 17.00
CA LYS A 117 0.31 7.83 16.93
C LYS A 117 0.93 7.28 15.66
N PRO A 118 1.87 6.32 15.75
CA PRO A 118 2.50 5.74 14.59
C PRO A 118 1.58 4.73 13.88
N LEU A 119 1.60 4.80 12.56
CA LEU A 119 0.90 3.90 11.64
C LEU A 119 1.91 3.38 10.62
N GLN A 120 2.14 2.06 10.61
CA GLN A 120 3.02 1.39 9.66
C GLN A 120 2.20 0.88 8.50
N ILE A 121 2.52 1.34 7.28
CA ILE A 121 1.84 0.99 6.05
C ILE A 121 2.87 0.47 5.03
N ASP A 122 2.67 -0.75 4.56
CA ASP A 122 3.33 -1.26 3.35
C ASP A 122 2.38 -1.15 2.15
N TYR A 123 2.83 -0.51 1.07
CA TYR A 123 2.08 -0.34 -0.17
C TYR A 123 2.97 -0.48 -1.40
N ALA A 124 2.38 -0.93 -2.51
CA ALA A 124 3.09 -1.11 -3.78
C ALA A 124 2.77 0.01 -4.78
N LEU A 125 3.77 0.40 -5.59
CA LEU A 125 3.60 1.31 -6.73
C LEU A 125 4.08 0.67 -8.03
N CYS A 126 3.31 0.85 -9.10
CA CYS A 126 3.73 0.49 -10.45
C CYS A 126 4.90 1.37 -10.92
N PRO A 127 5.72 0.88 -11.88
CA PRO A 127 6.91 1.60 -12.37
C PRO A 127 6.57 2.97 -12.99
N ASN A 128 5.43 3.09 -13.67
CA ASN A 128 4.98 4.35 -14.28
C ASN A 128 4.68 5.42 -13.22
N CYS A 129 3.89 5.07 -12.19
CA CYS A 129 3.59 5.99 -11.09
C CYS A 129 4.85 6.35 -10.28
N ASN A 130 5.76 5.38 -10.08
CA ASN A 130 7.04 5.64 -9.42
C ASN A 130 7.94 6.59 -10.25
N GLY A 131 7.98 6.43 -11.58
CA GLY A 131 8.69 7.32 -12.48
C GLY A 131 8.16 8.77 -12.40
N ARG A 132 6.84 8.94 -12.47
CA ARG A 132 6.19 10.26 -12.30
C ARG A 132 6.47 10.89 -10.94
N ARG A 133 6.60 10.09 -9.88
CA ARG A 133 6.98 10.57 -8.56
C ARG A 133 8.42 11.09 -8.55
N LYS A 134 9.36 10.33 -9.13
CA LYS A 134 10.77 10.73 -9.23
C LYS A 134 10.94 12.03 -10.02
N THR A 135 10.25 12.18 -11.14
CA THR A 135 10.32 13.42 -11.94
C THR A 135 9.74 14.62 -11.18
N LYS A 136 8.62 14.45 -10.48
CA LYS A 136 8.08 15.50 -9.60
C LYS A 136 9.06 15.90 -8.51
N ILE A 137 9.69 14.94 -7.84
CA ILE A 137 10.70 15.21 -6.80
C ILE A 137 11.90 15.93 -7.42
N ALA A 138 12.36 15.53 -8.61
CA ALA A 138 13.45 16.19 -9.31
C ALA A 138 13.11 17.64 -9.68
N ILE A 139 11.93 17.89 -10.25
CA ILE A 139 11.47 19.25 -10.62
C ILE A 139 11.37 20.13 -9.37
N VAL A 140 10.74 19.63 -8.31
CA VAL A 140 10.64 20.36 -7.03
C VAL A 140 12.04 20.67 -6.48
N SER A 141 12.95 19.69 -6.47
CA SER A 141 14.33 19.89 -6.01
C SER A 141 15.06 20.96 -6.82
N LEU A 142 14.89 20.99 -8.14
CA LEU A 142 15.49 22.01 -9.01
C LEU A 142 14.92 23.41 -8.74
N ILE A 143 13.62 23.53 -8.52
CA ILE A 143 12.98 24.81 -8.14
C ILE A 143 13.57 25.32 -6.83
N TRP A 144 13.79 24.43 -5.86
CA TRP A 144 14.42 24.78 -4.58
C TRP A 144 15.85 25.24 -4.72
N LEU A 145 16.66 24.55 -5.54
CA LEU A 145 18.03 24.96 -5.83
C LEU A 145 18.07 26.33 -6.54
N ALA A 146 17.13 26.57 -7.46
CA ALA A 146 17.01 27.87 -8.13
C ALA A 146 16.65 28.99 -7.15
N LEU A 147 15.67 28.76 -6.26
CA LEU A 147 15.29 29.73 -5.22
C LEU A 147 16.46 30.02 -4.28
N LEU A 148 17.20 28.99 -3.86
CA LEU A 148 18.41 29.15 -3.05
C LEU A 148 19.46 29.99 -3.79
N GLY A 149 19.71 29.71 -5.07
CA GLY A 149 20.60 30.51 -5.91
C GLY A 149 20.17 31.98 -5.98
N CYS A 150 18.89 32.25 -6.22
CA CYS A 150 18.35 33.60 -6.22
C CYS A 150 18.55 34.32 -4.88
N THR A 151 18.35 33.63 -3.74
CA THR A 151 18.61 34.25 -2.43
C THR A 151 20.07 34.64 -2.25
N ILE A 152 21.02 33.80 -2.70
CA ILE A 152 22.46 34.07 -2.60
C ILE A 152 22.85 35.25 -3.50
N SER A 153 22.36 35.28 -4.74
CA SER A 153 22.63 36.38 -5.68
C SER A 153 22.04 37.71 -5.20
N ALA A 154 20.85 37.69 -4.59
CA ALA A 154 20.21 38.89 -4.05
C ALA A 154 21.01 39.54 -2.90
N ILE A 155 21.65 38.70 -2.07
CA ILE A 155 22.55 39.14 -0.99
C ILE A 155 23.83 39.74 -1.59
N ALA A 156 24.40 39.13 -2.62
CA ALA A 156 25.62 39.62 -3.27
C ALA A 156 25.44 41.00 -3.94
N TRP A 157 24.23 41.31 -4.40
CA TRP A 157 23.88 42.64 -4.95
C TRP A 157 23.38 43.64 -3.90
N GLU A 158 23.52 43.33 -2.60
CA GLU A 158 23.15 44.21 -1.47
C GLU A 158 21.69 44.71 -1.52
N SER A 159 20.83 43.99 -2.26
CA SER A 159 19.44 44.37 -2.47
C SER A 159 18.56 43.79 -1.36
N ALA A 160 18.45 44.50 -0.24
CA ALA A 160 17.69 44.05 0.93
C ALA A 160 16.24 43.64 0.61
N VAL A 161 15.58 44.36 -0.30
CA VAL A 161 14.20 44.06 -0.73
C VAL A 161 14.13 42.74 -1.48
N LEU A 162 15.05 42.51 -2.42
CA LEU A 162 15.06 41.30 -3.25
C LEU A 162 15.42 40.07 -2.41
N ALA A 163 16.38 40.22 -1.49
CA ALA A 163 16.75 39.18 -0.53
C ALA A 163 15.56 38.84 0.39
N GLY A 164 14.84 39.84 0.89
CA GLY A 164 13.65 39.65 1.73
C GLY A 164 12.52 38.91 1.01
N VAL A 165 12.21 39.29 -0.23
CA VAL A 165 11.17 38.63 -1.04
C VAL A 165 11.54 37.17 -1.36
N CYS A 166 12.78 36.92 -1.79
CA CYS A 166 13.23 35.56 -2.08
C CYS A 166 13.22 34.67 -0.82
N LEU A 167 13.61 35.20 0.34
CA LEU A 167 13.56 34.48 1.61
C LEU A 167 12.12 34.14 2.02
N LEU A 168 11.18 35.08 1.87
CA LEU A 168 9.77 34.82 2.16
C LEU A 168 9.17 33.76 1.24
N LEU A 169 9.47 33.80 -0.06
CA LEU A 169 9.04 32.78 -1.02
C LEU A 169 9.65 31.41 -0.72
N PHE A 170 10.92 31.39 -0.30
CA PHE A 170 11.60 30.18 0.15
C PHE A 170 10.89 29.60 1.38
N LEU A 171 10.65 30.39 2.43
CA LEU A 171 9.94 29.92 3.63
C LEU A 171 8.51 29.45 3.32
N ALA A 172 7.76 30.20 2.52
CA ALA A 172 6.41 29.81 2.08
C ALA A 172 6.43 28.50 1.29
N GLY A 173 7.45 28.30 0.45
CA GLY A 173 7.69 27.04 -0.26
C GLY A 173 7.88 25.86 0.69
N ILE A 174 8.67 26.01 1.77
CA ILE A 174 8.95 24.93 2.74
C ILE A 174 7.64 24.51 3.38
N VAL A 175 6.85 25.49 3.82
CA VAL A 175 5.56 25.26 4.44
C VAL A 175 4.61 24.56 3.46
N GLY A 176 4.56 25.01 2.20
CA GLY A 176 3.78 24.37 1.15
C GLY A 176 4.18 22.91 0.90
N LEU A 177 5.47 22.59 0.90
CA LEU A 177 5.95 21.21 0.75
C LEU A 177 5.58 20.32 1.92
N ILE A 178 5.69 20.81 3.15
CA ILE A 178 5.31 20.03 4.33
C ILE A 178 3.81 19.68 4.27
N ILE A 179 2.97 20.63 3.85
CA ILE A 179 1.51 20.44 3.81
C ILE A 179 1.07 19.54 2.63
N CYS A 180 1.74 19.64 1.47
CA CYS A 180 1.35 18.95 0.23
C CYS A 180 2.17 17.68 -0.07
N GLY A 181 3.27 17.44 0.62
CA GLY A 181 4.21 16.35 0.33
C GLY A 181 3.76 14.97 0.81
N GLU A 182 2.80 14.90 1.73
CA GLU A 182 2.29 13.64 2.25
C GLU A 182 1.29 13.00 1.28
N HIS A 183 1.68 11.85 0.72
CA HIS A 183 0.83 11.01 -0.12
C HIS A 183 -0.34 10.39 0.64
N PHE A 184 -0.19 10.23 1.94
CA PHE A 184 -1.19 9.67 2.84
C PHE A 184 -1.43 10.64 3.97
N LYS A 185 -2.69 10.95 4.21
CA LYS A 185 -3.10 11.70 5.40
C LYS A 185 -3.93 10.77 6.28
N ALA A 186 -3.39 10.47 7.46
CA ALA A 186 -4.19 9.90 8.53
C ALA A 186 -5.20 10.98 8.94
N THR A 187 -6.47 10.77 8.62
CA THR A 187 -7.52 11.77 8.82
C THR A 187 -8.07 11.70 10.24
N SER A 188 -8.28 10.49 10.75
CA SER A 188 -8.85 10.26 12.08
C SER A 188 -8.28 8.99 12.72
N HIS A 189 -8.35 8.93 14.04
CA HIS A 189 -8.02 7.75 14.82
C HIS A 189 -9.10 7.55 15.89
N THR A 190 -9.87 6.46 15.78
CA THR A 190 -10.94 6.11 16.73
C THR A 190 -10.68 4.69 17.24
N ALA A 191 -10.55 4.52 18.56
CA ALA A 191 -10.44 3.20 19.20
C ALA A 191 -9.38 2.23 18.61
N GLY A 192 -8.24 2.76 18.14
CA GLY A 192 -7.16 1.95 17.55
C GLY A 192 -7.28 1.74 16.04
N VAL A 193 -8.38 2.19 15.42
CA VAL A 193 -8.59 2.17 13.98
C VAL A 193 -8.20 3.52 13.39
N PHE A 194 -7.32 3.49 12.39
CA PHE A 194 -6.88 4.67 11.65
C PHE A 194 -7.67 4.80 10.35
N GLN A 195 -8.20 6.00 10.11
CA GLN A 195 -8.76 6.39 8.81
C GLN A 195 -7.67 7.03 7.96
N ILE A 196 -7.32 6.36 6.87
CA ILE A 196 -6.28 6.76 5.94
C ILE A 196 -6.94 7.28 4.66
N ALA A 197 -6.61 8.52 4.29
CA ALA A 197 -6.95 9.11 3.01
C ALA A 197 -5.69 9.17 2.12
N GLY A 198 -5.88 9.06 0.80
CA GLY A 198 -4.79 9.17 -0.19
C GLY A 198 -4.80 8.08 -1.27
N ALA A 199 -5.51 6.97 -1.03
CA ALA A 199 -5.79 5.99 -2.06
C ALA A 199 -6.75 6.58 -3.12
N LYS A 200 -6.50 6.27 -4.40
CA LYS A 200 -7.37 6.72 -5.49
C LYS A 200 -8.49 5.70 -5.74
N ALA A 201 -9.60 6.16 -6.31
CA ALA A 201 -10.76 5.32 -6.62
C ALA A 201 -10.42 4.00 -7.36
N PRO A 202 -9.54 3.97 -8.38
CA PRO A 202 -9.20 2.71 -9.07
C PRO A 202 -8.57 1.66 -8.16
N PHE A 203 -7.84 2.08 -7.12
CA PHE A 203 -7.29 1.15 -6.14
C PHE A 203 -8.38 0.65 -5.18
N LEU A 204 -9.25 1.56 -4.71
CA LEU A 204 -10.31 1.23 -3.75
C LEU A 204 -11.37 0.31 -4.35
N GLU A 205 -11.64 0.44 -5.64
CA GLU A 205 -12.60 -0.36 -6.40
C GLU A 205 -11.98 -1.68 -6.92
N HIS A 206 -10.69 -1.90 -6.69
CA HIS A 206 -10.00 -3.08 -7.21
C HIS A 206 -10.56 -4.37 -6.56
N PRO A 207 -10.89 -5.42 -7.34
CA PRO A 207 -11.54 -6.62 -6.81
C PRO A 207 -10.77 -7.32 -5.69
N ILE A 208 -9.44 -7.35 -5.78
CA ILE A 208 -8.57 -7.94 -4.74
C ILE A 208 -8.68 -7.16 -3.43
N VAL A 209 -8.71 -5.83 -3.53
CA VAL A 209 -8.79 -4.92 -2.38
C VAL A 209 -10.14 -5.06 -1.69
N GLN A 210 -11.22 -5.13 -2.47
CA GLN A 210 -12.57 -5.34 -1.96
C GLN A 210 -12.72 -6.69 -1.24
N ARG A 211 -12.23 -7.78 -1.84
CA ARG A 211 -12.28 -9.11 -1.22
C ARG A 211 -11.55 -9.17 0.12
N GLN A 212 -10.30 -8.70 0.16
CA GLN A 212 -9.54 -8.65 1.42
C GLN A 212 -10.20 -7.78 2.47
N SER A 213 -10.89 -6.70 2.04
CA SER A 213 -11.59 -5.84 2.98
C SER A 213 -12.82 -6.48 3.60
N LEU A 214 -13.50 -7.36 2.87
CA LEU A 214 -14.60 -8.18 3.38
C LEU A 214 -14.08 -9.24 4.37
N ASP A 215 -13.00 -9.95 4.01
CA ASP A 215 -12.42 -10.97 4.89
C ASP A 215 -11.95 -10.36 6.22
N SER A 216 -11.37 -9.15 6.17
CA SER A 216 -10.98 -8.45 7.40
C SER A 216 -12.16 -7.94 8.20
N SER A 217 -13.33 -7.77 7.60
CA SER A 217 -14.47 -7.16 8.27
C SER A 217 -15.01 -8.01 9.43
N ASP A 218 -14.78 -9.32 9.38
CA ASP A 218 -15.17 -10.28 10.41
C ASP A 218 -14.25 -10.28 11.64
N SER A 219 -13.04 -9.70 11.54
CA SER A 219 -12.07 -9.61 12.64
C SER A 219 -12.06 -8.25 13.37
N PHE A 220 -12.91 -7.29 12.98
CA PHE A 220 -12.88 -5.91 13.49
C PHE A 220 -13.69 -5.64 14.76
#